data_AF-A0A9P8DFT5-F1
#
_entry.id   AF-A0A9P8DFT5-F1
#
_cell.length_a   1.000
_cell.length_b   1.000
_cell.length_c   1.000
_cell.angle_alpha   90.00
_cell.angle_beta   90.00
_cell.angle_gamma   90.00
#
_symmetry.space_group_name_H-M   'P 1'
#
loop_
_entity.id
_entity.type
_entity.pdbx_description
1 polymer ?
#
loop_
_entity_poly.entity_id
_entity_poly.type
_entity_poly.pdbx_seq_one_letter_code
_entity_poly.pdbx_strand_id
1 'polypeptide(L)'
;MDEAGDMLNAAPSLQDIVDEIQAEKLTEVMKRKEWERSEKWRKMAKVVRRGGEGEGMEFEFDMRNPKLIERTWKGIPDRWRGAAWWSFMATSAREHEGSPSEERIVAEFHRLQRRSSPDDVQIDLDVPRTISRHIMFRRRYRGGQRLLFRVLHAISIYYPETGYVQGMASLAATLLCYFDEEKCFVMLVRMWHLRGLARLYRPGFEELMAAMGDFSKHWLNKEVASKLDELCIDTTAYAQLRIWDVFLLLGNDTSFMYESRKSETNTPQTVEYDVLHATSAALAQALREVLLGAEFENAMKALTSPIPVKDEDFLMKVVKAEYKQHHGKKRA
;
A
#
# COMPACT_ATOMS: atom_id res chain seq x y z
N MET A 1 10.89 -6.85 -51.73
CA MET A 1 10.11 -8.04 -51.36
C MET A 1 10.14 -8.15 -49.85
N ASP A 2 9.25 -7.44 -49.16
CA ASP A 2 8.79 -7.78 -47.80
C ASP A 2 7.58 -6.91 -47.37
N GLU A 3 6.68 -6.64 -48.33
CA GLU A 3 5.35 -6.04 -48.08
C GLU A 3 4.26 -7.13 -47.99
N ALA A 4 4.63 -8.37 -47.67
CA ALA A 4 3.70 -9.51 -47.61
C ALA A 4 3.17 -9.80 -46.19
N GLY A 5 3.78 -9.21 -45.15
CA GLY A 5 3.41 -9.43 -43.75
C GLY A 5 2.17 -8.66 -43.28
N ASP A 6 1.75 -7.64 -44.02
CA ASP A 6 0.66 -6.72 -43.63
C ASP A 6 -0.72 -7.09 -44.23
N MET A 7 -0.81 -8.23 -44.94
CA MET A 7 -2.05 -8.66 -45.60
C MET A 7 -2.92 -9.63 -44.78
N LEU A 8 -2.52 -10.01 -43.57
CA LEU A 8 -3.23 -11.00 -42.75
C LEU A 8 -3.59 -10.46 -41.36
N ASN A 9 -4.38 -9.39 -41.30
CA ASN A 9 -5.31 -9.25 -40.19
C ASN A 9 -6.40 -10.30 -40.41
N ALA A 10 -6.29 -11.45 -39.75
CA ALA A 10 -7.38 -12.42 -39.72
C ALA A 10 -8.66 -11.67 -39.27
N ALA A 11 -9.74 -11.77 -40.05
CA ALA A 11 -11.01 -11.20 -39.65
C ALA A 11 -11.38 -11.78 -38.27
N PRO A 12 -11.71 -10.93 -37.28
CA PRO A 12 -12.01 -11.40 -35.93
C PRO A 12 -13.13 -12.44 -36.00
N SER A 13 -12.93 -13.57 -35.32
CA SER A 13 -13.92 -14.63 -35.30
C SER A 13 -15.20 -14.14 -34.61
N LEU A 14 -16.33 -14.82 -34.84
CA LEU A 14 -17.58 -14.49 -34.15
C LEU A 14 -17.41 -14.56 -32.62
N GLN A 15 -16.53 -15.43 -32.13
CA GLN A 15 -16.20 -15.53 -30.71
C GLN A 15 -15.42 -14.31 -30.23
N ASP A 16 -14.44 -13.82 -31.01
CA ASP A 16 -13.68 -12.61 -30.68
C ASP A 16 -14.60 -11.39 -30.59
N ILE A 17 -15.56 -11.26 -31.52
CA ILE A 17 -16.55 -10.18 -31.52
C ILE A 17 -17.47 -10.27 -30.30
N VAL A 18 -17.91 -11.46 -29.92
CA VAL A 18 -18.74 -11.68 -28.72
C VAL A 18 -17.97 -11.34 -27.45
N ASP A 19 -16.71 -11.77 -27.36
CA ASP A 19 -15.83 -11.50 -26.23
C ASP A 19 -15.50 -10.00 -26.11
N GLU A 20 -15.30 -9.30 -27.23
CA GLU A 20 -15.13 -7.84 -27.27
C GLU A 20 -16.39 -7.10 -26.78
N ILE A 21 -17.58 -7.46 -27.28
CA ILE A 21 -18.84 -6.86 -26.83
C ILE A 21 -19.07 -7.11 -25.33
N GLN A 22 -18.72 -8.30 -24.84
CA GLN A 22 -18.83 -8.63 -23.42
C GLN A 22 -17.81 -7.83 -22.58
N ALA A 23 -16.58 -7.67 -23.06
CA ALA A 23 -15.55 -6.86 -22.42
C ALA A 23 -15.92 -5.36 -22.39
N GLU A 24 -16.52 -4.82 -23.45
CA GLU A 24 -17.02 -3.45 -23.50
C GLU A 24 -18.13 -3.22 -22.48
N LYS A 25 -19.14 -4.11 -22.44
CA LYS A 25 -20.23 -4.04 -21.45
C LYS A 25 -19.70 -4.10 -20.02
N LEU A 26 -18.74 -4.99 -19.73
CA LEU A 26 -18.09 -5.07 -18.43
C LEU A 26 -17.35 -3.76 -18.09
N THR A 27 -16.64 -3.20 -19.07
CA THR A 27 -15.91 -1.94 -18.93
C THR A 27 -16.85 -0.76 -18.65
N GLU A 28 -17.99 -0.67 -19.32
CA GLU A 28 -18.99 0.38 -19.06
C GLU A 28 -19.61 0.25 -17.66
N VAL A 29 -19.92 -0.96 -17.23
CA VAL A 29 -20.43 -1.22 -15.87
C VAL A 29 -19.38 -0.79 -14.82
N MET A 30 -18.10 -1.10 -15.05
CA MET A 30 -17.01 -0.66 -14.19
C MET A 30 -16.87 0.86 -14.17
N LYS A 31 -16.90 1.54 -15.33
CA LYS A 31 -16.85 3.01 -15.45
C LYS A 31 -18.01 3.67 -14.70
N ARG A 32 -19.24 3.18 -14.86
CA ARG A 32 -20.42 3.70 -14.17
C ARG A 32 -20.29 3.55 -12.65
N LYS A 33 -19.83 2.39 -12.19
CA LYS A 33 -19.59 2.12 -10.77
C LYS A 33 -18.51 3.05 -10.21
N GLU A 34 -17.43 3.27 -10.95
CA GLU A 34 -16.34 4.18 -10.58
C GLU A 34 -16.82 5.64 -10.52
N TRP A 35 -17.67 6.06 -11.47
CA TRP A 35 -18.31 7.38 -11.47
C TRP A 35 -19.19 7.60 -10.24
N GLU A 36 -20.04 6.63 -9.92
CA GLU A 36 -20.89 6.71 -8.72
C GLU A 36 -20.08 6.77 -7.42
N ARG A 37 -19.00 5.99 -7.33
CA ARG A 37 -18.09 6.05 -6.17
C ARG A 37 -17.44 7.43 -6.11
N SER A 38 -16.94 7.92 -7.24
CA SER A 38 -16.31 9.23 -7.39
C SER A 38 -17.18 10.39 -6.95
N GLU A 39 -18.48 10.36 -7.26
CA GLU A 39 -19.42 11.40 -6.82
C GLU A 39 -19.68 11.33 -5.30
N LYS A 40 -19.72 10.13 -4.73
CA LYS A 40 -19.88 9.95 -3.28
C LYS A 40 -18.65 10.47 -2.51
N TRP A 41 -17.45 10.29 -3.06
CA TRP A 41 -16.21 10.88 -2.52
C TRP A 41 -16.19 12.41 -2.64
N ARG A 42 -16.64 12.97 -3.77
CA ARG A 42 -16.78 14.41 -3.96
C ARG A 42 -17.61 15.05 -2.84
N LYS A 43 -18.74 14.43 -2.49
CA LYS A 43 -19.65 14.92 -1.44
C LYS A 43 -19.07 14.87 -0.02
N MET A 44 -18.03 14.06 0.20
CA MET A 44 -17.35 13.96 1.50
C MET A 44 -16.12 14.87 1.60
N ALA A 45 -15.62 15.39 0.47
CA ALA A 45 -14.43 16.21 0.41
C ALA A 45 -14.72 17.65 0.86
N LYS A 46 -13.94 18.16 1.81
CA LYS A 46 -13.94 19.57 2.21
C LYS A 46 -12.77 20.28 1.54
N VAL A 47 -13.01 21.41 0.90
CA VAL A 47 -11.92 22.19 0.28
C VAL A 47 -11.26 23.03 1.36
N VAL A 48 -9.96 22.83 1.59
CA VAL A 48 -9.20 23.52 2.64
C VAL A 48 -8.33 24.63 2.08
N ARG A 49 -7.68 24.38 0.94
CA ARG A 49 -6.89 25.39 0.21
C ARG A 49 -7.36 25.44 -1.23
N ARG A 50 -7.82 26.61 -1.67
CA ARG A 50 -7.94 26.91 -3.09
C ARG A 50 -6.57 27.43 -3.53
N GLY A 51 -5.83 26.63 -4.28
CA GLY A 51 -4.59 27.08 -4.89
C GLY A 51 -4.80 28.33 -5.75
N GLY A 52 -3.75 29.14 -5.91
CA GLY A 52 -3.71 30.21 -6.90
C GLY A 52 -3.75 29.68 -8.34
N GLU A 53 -3.55 30.55 -9.34
CA GLU A 53 -3.51 30.14 -10.75
C GLU A 53 -2.42 29.08 -10.99
N GLY A 54 -2.85 27.83 -11.23
CA GLY A 54 -1.96 26.69 -11.48
C GLY A 54 -1.70 25.77 -10.27
N GLU A 55 -2.06 26.18 -9.05
CA GLU A 55 -2.02 25.31 -7.87
C GLU A 55 -3.34 24.53 -7.73
N GLY A 56 -3.26 23.21 -7.55
CA GLY A 56 -4.43 22.35 -7.37
C GLY A 56 -5.25 22.69 -6.13
N MET A 57 -6.50 22.21 -6.08
CA MET A 57 -7.32 22.27 -4.86
C MET A 57 -6.86 21.21 -3.87
N GLU A 58 -6.74 21.59 -2.59
CA GLU A 58 -6.50 20.63 -1.51
C GLU A 58 -7.79 20.26 -0.81
N PHE A 59 -7.97 18.96 -0.60
CA PHE A 59 -9.15 18.38 0.01
C PHE A 59 -8.81 17.75 1.35
N GLU A 60 -9.71 17.89 2.32
CA GLU A 60 -9.67 17.21 3.59
C GLU A 60 -10.88 16.29 3.76
N PHE A 61 -10.63 15.14 4.37
CA PHE A 61 -11.62 14.13 4.69
C PHE A 61 -11.62 13.87 6.20
N ASP A 62 -12.81 13.80 6.77
CA ASP A 62 -13.00 13.51 8.19
C ASP A 62 -12.80 12.01 8.48
N MET A 63 -11.62 11.66 8.98
CA MET A 63 -11.21 10.28 9.27
C MET A 63 -12.09 9.60 10.35
N ARG A 64 -12.78 10.37 11.19
CA ARG A 64 -13.66 9.85 12.24
C ARG A 64 -15.06 9.53 11.71
N ASN A 65 -15.38 9.98 10.50
CA ASN A 65 -16.68 9.75 9.89
C ASN A 65 -16.86 8.27 9.49
N PRO A 66 -17.83 7.53 10.09
CA PRO A 66 -18.06 6.12 9.77
C PRO A 66 -18.35 5.87 8.29
N LYS A 67 -18.97 6.85 7.61
CA LYS A 67 -19.26 6.77 6.18
C LYS A 67 -17.97 6.81 5.36
N LEU A 68 -16.99 7.62 5.74
CA LEU A 68 -15.70 7.66 5.05
C LEU A 68 -14.94 6.35 5.24
N ILE A 69 -14.89 5.83 6.47
CA ILE A 69 -14.27 4.53 6.79
C ILE A 69 -14.92 3.42 5.95
N GLU A 70 -16.24 3.34 5.95
CA GLU A 70 -16.99 2.35 5.17
C GLU A 70 -16.71 2.43 3.66
N ARG A 71 -16.49 3.64 3.15
CA ARG A 71 -16.20 3.89 1.73
C ARG A 71 -14.76 3.56 1.37
N THR A 72 -13.81 3.79 2.27
CA THR A 72 -12.41 3.42 2.10
C THR A 72 -12.27 1.90 1.97
N TRP A 73 -12.99 1.14 2.81
CA TRP A 73 -13.09 -0.32 2.67
C TRP A 73 -13.69 -0.80 1.34
N LYS A 74 -14.50 0.03 0.67
CA LYS A 74 -15.07 -0.28 -0.66
C LYS A 74 -14.14 0.14 -1.81
N GLY A 75 -13.02 0.78 -1.50
CA GLY A 75 -12.04 1.33 -2.44
C GLY A 75 -12.22 2.84 -2.63
N ILE A 76 -11.08 3.54 -2.64
CA ILE A 76 -11.00 4.94 -3.04
C ILE A 76 -10.93 4.99 -4.58
N PRO A 77 -11.80 5.75 -5.25
CA PRO A 77 -11.69 5.96 -6.68
C PRO A 77 -10.34 6.55 -7.06
N ASP A 78 -9.80 6.13 -8.20
CA ASP A 78 -8.43 6.46 -8.59
C ASP A 78 -8.15 7.98 -8.55
N ARG A 79 -9.08 8.75 -9.12
CA ARG A 79 -9.02 10.23 -9.14
C ARG A 79 -8.99 10.91 -7.76
N TRP A 80 -9.44 10.22 -6.72
CA TRP A 80 -9.50 10.74 -5.35
C TRP A 80 -8.38 10.21 -4.46
N ARG A 81 -7.64 9.20 -4.91
CA ARG A 81 -6.66 8.47 -4.09
C ARG A 81 -5.56 9.38 -3.57
N GLY A 82 -4.93 10.17 -4.44
CA GLY A 82 -3.89 11.13 -4.04
C GLY A 82 -4.38 12.12 -2.96
N ALA A 83 -5.56 12.73 -3.18
CA ALA A 83 -6.16 13.68 -2.23
C ALA A 83 -6.54 13.02 -0.89
N ALA A 84 -7.10 11.82 -0.94
CA ALA A 84 -7.50 11.08 0.26
C ALA A 84 -6.29 10.65 1.09
N TRP A 85 -5.30 10.01 0.46
CA TRP A 85 -4.06 9.57 1.13
C TRP A 85 -3.33 10.74 1.76
N TRP A 86 -3.21 11.86 1.03
CA TRP A 86 -2.62 13.09 1.56
C TRP A 86 -3.37 13.59 2.79
N SER A 87 -4.70 13.69 2.70
CA SER A 87 -5.53 14.12 3.81
C SER A 87 -5.38 13.23 5.03
N PHE A 88 -5.32 11.90 4.86
CA PHE A 88 -5.19 10.97 5.98
C PHE A 88 -3.88 11.19 6.72
N MET A 89 -2.77 11.26 5.99
CA MET A 89 -1.45 11.45 6.59
C MET A 89 -1.27 12.86 7.15
N ALA A 90 -1.84 13.89 6.51
CA ALA A 90 -1.80 15.26 7.01
C ALA A 90 -2.59 15.40 8.32
N THR A 91 -3.77 14.79 8.40
CA THR A 91 -4.57 14.79 9.64
C THR A 91 -3.85 14.02 10.74
N SER A 92 -3.32 12.82 10.47
CA SER A 92 -2.51 12.08 11.45
C SER A 92 -1.29 12.87 11.92
N ALA A 93 -0.60 13.59 11.03
CA ALA A 93 0.53 14.43 11.40
C ALA A 93 0.14 15.64 12.28
N ARG A 94 -1.06 16.21 12.08
CA ARG A 94 -1.58 17.29 12.95
C ARG A 94 -1.99 16.77 14.34
N GLU A 95 -2.50 15.54 14.40
CA GLU A 95 -2.92 14.90 15.65
C GLU A 95 -1.75 14.33 16.46
N HIS A 96 -0.60 14.07 15.83
CA HIS A 96 0.59 13.51 16.48
C HIS A 96 1.56 14.61 16.93
N GLU A 97 1.73 14.75 18.24
CA GLU A 97 2.69 15.70 18.81
C GLU A 97 4.12 15.38 18.37
N GLY A 98 4.90 16.40 17.98
CA GLY A 98 6.27 16.23 17.50
C GLY A 98 6.42 15.81 16.03
N SER A 99 5.33 15.58 15.29
CA SER A 99 5.43 15.37 13.84
C SER A 99 5.96 16.63 13.16
N PRO A 100 7.00 16.53 12.31
CA PRO A 100 7.55 17.70 11.62
C PRO A 100 6.53 18.28 10.62
N SER A 101 6.56 19.61 10.46
CA SER A 101 5.71 20.28 9.47
C SER A 101 6.12 19.89 8.05
N GLU A 102 5.19 20.05 7.12
CA GLU A 102 5.43 19.78 5.70
C GLU A 102 6.59 20.62 5.15
N GLU A 103 6.59 21.91 5.44
CA GLU A 103 7.62 22.86 4.98
C GLU A 103 9.01 22.44 5.48
N ARG A 104 9.09 21.95 6.73
CA ARG A 104 10.33 21.44 7.30
C ARG A 104 10.81 20.18 6.58
N ILE A 105 9.90 19.24 6.30
CA ILE A 105 10.25 18.01 5.57
C ILE A 105 10.70 18.34 4.14
N VAL A 106 10.02 19.24 3.44
CA VAL A 106 10.39 19.68 2.07
C VAL A 106 11.73 20.42 2.07
N ALA A 107 11.97 21.31 3.02
CA ALA A 107 13.27 21.98 3.15
C ALA A 107 14.40 20.96 3.37
N GLU A 108 14.14 19.94 4.18
CA GLU A 108 15.10 18.86 4.42
C GLU A 108 15.33 18.01 3.17
N PHE A 109 14.28 17.68 2.40
CA PHE A 109 14.41 16.98 1.12
C PHE A 109 15.45 17.67 0.22
N HIS A 110 15.30 18.97 0.01
CA HIS A 110 16.22 19.77 -0.81
C HIS A 110 17.63 19.82 -0.24
N ARG A 111 17.77 19.87 1.09
CA ARG A 111 19.06 19.83 1.76
C ARG A 111 19.76 18.49 1.54
N LEU A 112 19.03 17.39 1.65
CA LEU A 112 19.54 16.03 1.54
C LEU A 112 20.02 15.71 0.12
N GLN A 113 19.41 16.27 -0.93
CA GLN A 113 19.88 16.10 -2.31
C GLN A 113 21.34 16.54 -2.55
N ARG A 114 21.93 17.34 -1.64
CA ARG A 114 23.31 17.82 -1.72
C ARG A 114 24.30 16.97 -0.91
N ARG A 115 23.83 15.91 -0.26
CA ARG A 115 24.66 14.99 0.51
C ARG A 115 24.86 13.70 -0.27
N SER A 116 25.94 12.97 0.00
CA SER A 116 26.09 11.61 -0.50
C SER A 116 25.34 10.63 0.41
N SER A 117 24.74 9.60 -0.18
CA SER A 117 24.21 8.46 0.58
C SER A 117 25.14 7.25 0.39
N PRO A 118 25.44 6.48 1.46
CA PRO A 118 26.12 5.19 1.31
C PRO A 118 25.31 4.21 0.45
N ASP A 119 23.99 4.41 0.34
CA ASP A 119 23.07 3.51 -0.36
C ASP A 119 22.88 3.83 -1.85
N ASP A 120 23.49 4.91 -2.36
CA ASP A 120 23.25 5.41 -3.73
C ASP A 120 23.49 4.33 -4.79
N VAL A 121 24.53 3.51 -4.61
CA VAL A 121 24.85 2.41 -5.54
C VAL A 121 23.75 1.33 -5.51
N GLN A 122 23.26 0.97 -4.33
CA GLN A 122 22.21 -0.03 -4.19
C GLN A 122 20.89 0.46 -4.79
N ILE A 123 20.54 1.73 -4.56
CA ILE A 123 19.36 2.38 -5.12
C ILE A 123 19.43 2.40 -6.65
N ASP A 124 20.58 2.78 -7.24
CA ASP A 124 20.75 2.82 -8.70
C ASP A 124 20.58 1.43 -9.36
N LEU A 125 20.99 0.38 -8.64
CA LEU A 125 20.82 -0.99 -9.10
C LEU A 125 19.36 -1.46 -8.97
N ASP A 126 18.62 -1.06 -7.94
CA ASP A 126 17.26 -1.55 -7.68
C ASP A 126 16.17 -0.85 -8.52
N VAL A 127 16.24 0.48 -8.64
CA VAL A 127 15.26 1.31 -9.38
C VAL A 127 14.86 0.72 -10.75
N PRO A 128 15.79 0.34 -11.64
CA PRO A 128 15.42 -0.19 -12.96
C PRO A 128 14.79 -1.59 -12.88
N ARG A 129 15.07 -2.39 -11.85
CA ARG A 129 14.55 -3.76 -11.71
C ARG A 129 13.12 -3.77 -11.14
N THR A 130 12.81 -2.82 -10.28
CA THR A 130 11.54 -2.78 -9.52
C THR A 130 10.34 -2.33 -10.36
N ILE A 131 10.49 -1.36 -11.29
CA ILE A 131 9.34 -0.75 -12.01
C ILE A 131 9.59 -0.63 -13.54
N SER A 132 10.44 -1.47 -14.12
CA SER A 132 10.85 -1.39 -15.55
C SER A 132 9.69 -1.36 -16.56
N ARG A 133 8.55 -1.98 -16.25
CA ARG A 133 7.42 -2.12 -17.19
C ARG A 133 6.44 -0.94 -17.16
N HIS A 134 6.47 -0.09 -16.14
CA HIS A 134 5.53 1.02 -16.03
C HIS A 134 5.93 2.20 -16.94
N ILE A 135 4.95 2.84 -17.59
CA ILE A 135 5.22 3.90 -18.58
C ILE A 135 6.04 5.07 -18.01
N MET A 136 5.84 5.39 -16.72
CA MET A 136 6.55 6.47 -16.01
C MET A 136 8.02 6.12 -15.70
N PHE A 137 8.34 4.84 -15.54
CA PHE A 137 9.65 4.37 -15.04
C PHE A 137 10.43 3.54 -16.07
N ARG A 138 9.89 3.33 -17.28
CA ARG A 138 10.55 2.50 -18.32
C ARG A 138 11.85 3.08 -18.88
N ARG A 139 12.07 4.39 -18.78
CA ARG A 139 13.27 5.06 -19.34
C ARG A 139 14.32 5.21 -18.26
N ARG A 140 15.51 4.62 -18.50
CA ARG A 140 16.63 4.72 -17.56
C ARG A 140 17.12 6.16 -17.41
N TYR A 141 17.41 6.57 -16.17
CA TYR A 141 17.99 7.88 -15.83
C TYR A 141 17.19 9.12 -16.29
N ARG A 142 15.91 8.96 -16.66
CA ARG A 142 15.06 10.06 -17.12
C ARG A 142 13.64 9.93 -16.57
N GLY A 143 12.96 11.06 -16.37
CA GLY A 143 11.58 11.08 -15.88
C GLY A 143 11.44 10.41 -14.51
N GLY A 144 10.56 9.41 -14.41
CA GLY A 144 10.19 8.78 -13.14
C GLY A 144 11.33 8.08 -12.41
N GLN A 145 12.29 7.44 -13.10
CA GLN A 145 13.42 6.79 -12.41
C GLN A 145 14.31 7.81 -11.68
N ARG A 146 14.49 9.01 -12.24
CA ARG A 146 15.26 10.07 -11.58
C ARG A 146 14.54 10.58 -10.35
N LEU A 147 13.22 10.78 -10.42
CA LEU A 147 12.40 11.19 -9.27
C LEU A 147 12.46 10.11 -8.18
N LEU A 148 12.32 8.84 -8.55
CA LEU A 148 12.39 7.71 -7.63
C LEU A 148 13.75 7.62 -6.94
N PHE A 149 14.86 7.74 -7.68
CA PHE A 149 16.20 7.78 -7.12
C PHE A 149 16.33 8.91 -6.09
N ARG A 150 15.93 10.14 -6.43
CA ARG A 150 16.03 11.31 -5.54
C ARG A 150 15.24 11.16 -4.24
N VAL A 151 14.04 10.57 -4.33
CA VAL A 151 13.20 10.28 -3.16
C VAL A 151 13.82 9.19 -2.29
N LEU A 152 14.28 8.09 -2.88
CA LEU A 152 14.93 6.99 -2.15
C LEU A 152 16.26 7.41 -1.52
N HIS A 153 17.04 8.22 -2.23
CA HIS A 153 18.25 8.84 -1.72
C HIS A 153 17.95 9.67 -0.47
N ALA A 154 16.98 10.60 -0.55
CA ALA A 154 16.65 11.44 0.59
C ALA A 154 16.15 10.63 1.79
N ILE A 155 15.28 9.64 1.59
CA ILE A 155 14.72 8.88 2.72
C ILE A 155 15.80 8.02 3.41
N SER A 156 16.77 7.48 2.65
CA SER A 156 17.89 6.72 3.22
C SER A 156 18.75 7.56 4.16
N ILE A 157 18.94 8.85 3.85
CA ILE A 157 19.72 9.77 4.70
C ILE A 157 18.86 10.37 5.82
N TYR A 158 17.56 10.56 5.59
CA TYR A 158 16.63 11.08 6.59
C TYR A 158 16.44 10.11 7.75
N TYR A 159 16.41 8.80 7.46
CA TYR A 159 16.38 7.72 8.46
C TYR A 159 17.65 6.86 8.38
N PRO A 160 18.81 7.33 8.85
CA PRO A 160 20.09 6.66 8.66
C PRO A 160 20.17 5.29 9.35
N GLU A 161 19.41 5.08 10.44
CA GLU A 161 19.30 3.79 11.13
C GLU A 161 18.67 2.71 10.24
N THR A 162 17.73 3.10 9.37
CA THR A 162 17.11 2.20 8.39
C THR A 162 17.91 2.16 7.10
N GLY A 163 18.43 3.31 6.65
CA GLY A 163 19.05 3.45 5.34
C GLY A 163 18.07 3.09 4.21
N TYR A 164 18.59 2.49 3.16
CA TYR A 164 17.79 1.91 2.08
C TYR A 164 17.72 0.38 2.16
N VAL A 165 16.49 -0.13 2.24
CA VAL A 165 16.18 -1.58 2.25
C VAL A 165 15.43 -1.97 0.98
N GLN A 166 15.75 -3.14 0.43
CA GLN A 166 15.06 -3.69 -0.73
C GLN A 166 13.56 -3.79 -0.47
N GLY A 167 12.75 -3.31 -1.43
CA GLY A 167 11.29 -3.20 -1.30
C GLY A 167 10.78 -1.77 -1.13
N MET A 168 11.61 -0.85 -0.60
CA MET A 168 11.24 0.57 -0.48
C MET A 168 10.97 1.23 -1.84
N ALA A 169 11.65 0.80 -2.90
CA ALA A 169 11.47 1.34 -4.25
C ALA A 169 10.05 1.13 -4.79
N SER A 170 9.43 -0.03 -4.53
CA SER A 170 8.05 -0.30 -4.93
C SER A 170 7.06 0.65 -4.27
N LEU A 171 7.27 0.93 -2.99
CA LEU A 171 6.43 1.85 -2.22
C LEU A 171 6.58 3.29 -2.71
N ALA A 172 7.81 3.77 -2.85
CA ALA A 172 8.10 5.12 -3.34
C ALA A 172 7.59 5.32 -4.79
N ALA A 173 7.74 4.32 -5.65
CA ALA A 173 7.21 4.38 -7.02
C ALA A 173 5.69 4.46 -7.06
N THR A 174 5.01 3.72 -6.17
CA THR A 174 3.55 3.79 -6.04
C THR A 174 3.09 5.18 -5.66
N LEU A 175 3.76 5.82 -4.70
CA LEU A 175 3.44 7.18 -4.28
C LEU A 175 3.72 8.21 -5.40
N LEU A 176 4.83 8.06 -6.15
CA LEU A 176 5.14 8.92 -7.29
C LEU A 176 4.13 8.86 -8.44
N CYS A 177 3.28 7.82 -8.51
CA CYS A 177 2.16 7.80 -9.44
C CYS A 177 1.05 8.81 -9.08
N TYR A 178 0.98 9.26 -7.82
CA TYR A 178 -0.05 10.19 -7.32
C TYR A 178 0.48 11.54 -6.87
N PHE A 179 1.79 11.64 -6.61
CA PHE A 179 2.43 12.80 -6.03
C PHE A 179 3.67 13.22 -6.83
N ASP A 180 3.98 14.51 -6.79
CA ASP A 180 5.32 14.98 -7.14
C ASP A 180 6.37 14.46 -6.14
N GLU A 181 7.65 14.67 -6.44
CA GLU A 181 8.74 14.14 -5.61
C GLU A 181 8.76 14.69 -4.18
N GLU A 182 8.37 15.95 -3.98
CA GLU A 182 8.36 16.59 -2.66
C GLU A 182 7.23 15.99 -1.81
N LYS A 183 6.01 15.95 -2.33
CA LYS A 183 4.86 15.33 -1.64
C LYS A 183 5.07 13.83 -1.45
N CYS A 184 5.69 13.14 -2.40
CA CYS A 184 6.07 11.75 -2.24
C CYS A 184 7.04 11.55 -1.07
N PHE A 185 8.06 12.41 -0.96
CA PHE A 185 9.00 12.35 0.17
C PHE A 185 8.30 12.64 1.50
N VAL A 186 7.42 13.66 1.56
CA VAL A 186 6.60 13.95 2.75
C VAL A 186 5.75 12.75 3.14
N MET A 187 5.10 12.10 2.17
CA MET A 187 4.29 10.91 2.43
C MET A 187 5.14 9.76 2.98
N LEU A 188 6.32 9.49 2.43
CA LEU A 188 7.23 8.47 2.96
C LEU A 188 7.68 8.77 4.38
N VAL A 189 8.10 10.00 4.66
CA VAL A 189 8.49 10.42 6.02
C VAL A 189 7.34 10.22 7.01
N ARG A 190 6.13 10.64 6.64
CA ARG A 190 4.94 10.44 7.48
C ARG A 190 4.60 8.96 7.64
N MET A 191 4.75 8.12 6.62
CA MET A 191 4.52 6.67 6.74
C MET A 191 5.56 5.99 7.64
N TRP A 192 6.84 6.40 7.55
CA TRP A 192 7.90 5.94 8.45
C TRP A 192 7.61 6.29 9.90
N HIS A 193 7.18 7.54 10.12
CA HIS A 193 6.94 8.06 11.46
C HIS A 193 5.61 7.59 12.08
N LEU A 194 4.52 7.55 11.31
CA LEU A 194 3.14 7.42 11.83
C LEU A 194 2.48 6.07 11.54
N ARG A 195 3.10 5.21 10.72
CA ARG A 195 2.56 3.89 10.33
C ARG A 195 3.50 2.73 10.68
N GLY A 196 4.44 2.96 11.59
CA GLY A 196 5.35 1.93 12.10
C GLY A 196 6.40 1.41 11.09
N LEU A 197 6.50 1.98 9.88
CA LEU A 197 7.44 1.47 8.89
C LEU A 197 8.91 1.61 9.35
N ALA A 198 9.24 2.66 10.11
CA ALA A 198 10.59 2.80 10.67
C ALA A 198 10.98 1.62 11.58
N ARG A 199 10.01 1.02 12.29
CA ARG A 199 10.27 -0.15 13.14
C ARG A 199 10.30 -1.45 12.34
N LEU A 200 9.37 -1.63 11.37
CA LEU A 200 9.36 -2.79 10.47
C LEU A 200 10.66 -2.96 9.68
N TYR A 201 11.23 -1.84 9.22
CA TYR A 201 12.46 -1.83 8.42
C TYR A 201 13.73 -1.65 9.25
N ARG A 202 13.65 -1.69 10.59
CA ARG A 202 14.83 -1.58 11.45
C ARG A 202 15.78 -2.75 11.20
N PRO A 203 17.12 -2.54 11.23
CA PRO A 203 18.09 -3.63 11.14
C PRO A 203 17.78 -4.75 12.15
N GLY A 204 17.94 -6.00 11.72
CA GLY A 204 17.57 -7.18 12.52
C GLY A 204 16.10 -7.58 12.42
N PHE A 205 15.24 -6.75 11.82
CA PHE A 205 13.84 -7.07 11.50
C PHE A 205 13.02 -7.55 12.71
N GLU A 206 13.36 -7.12 13.93
CA GLU A 206 12.73 -7.60 15.17
C GLU A 206 11.20 -7.40 15.16
N GLU A 207 10.74 -6.21 14.74
CA GLU A 207 9.30 -5.95 14.62
C GLU A 207 8.64 -6.70 13.47
N LEU A 208 9.35 -6.93 12.37
CA LEU A 208 8.81 -7.75 11.30
C LEU A 208 8.62 -9.18 11.78
N MET A 209 9.59 -9.74 12.50
CA MET A 209 9.49 -11.08 13.10
C MET A 209 8.40 -11.13 14.17
N ALA A 210 8.24 -10.08 14.99
CA ALA A 210 7.15 -9.97 15.95
C ALA A 210 5.77 -9.92 15.27
N ALA A 211 5.63 -9.13 14.20
CA ALA A 211 4.42 -9.04 13.40
C ALA A 211 4.09 -10.38 12.72
N MET A 212 5.09 -11.06 12.15
CA MET A 212 4.93 -12.40 11.59
C MET A 212 4.51 -13.42 12.67
N GLY A 213 5.08 -13.33 13.87
CA GLY A 213 4.71 -14.17 15.01
C GLY A 213 3.27 -13.91 15.47
N ASP A 214 2.83 -12.66 15.53
CA ASP A 214 1.44 -12.28 15.82
C ASP A 214 0.49 -12.83 14.75
N PHE A 215 0.84 -12.64 13.48
CA PHE A 215 0.06 -13.16 12.36
C PHE A 215 -0.12 -14.68 12.46
N SER A 216 0.96 -15.43 12.64
CA SER A 216 0.93 -16.89 12.72
C SER A 216 0.09 -17.39 13.90
N LYS A 217 0.13 -16.70 15.05
CA LYS A 217 -0.54 -17.15 16.28
C LYS A 217 -2.00 -16.73 16.36
N HIS A 218 -2.34 -15.51 15.95
CA HIS A 218 -3.63 -14.90 16.23
C HIS A 218 -4.52 -14.70 15.00
N TRP A 219 -3.93 -14.66 13.80
CA TRP A 219 -4.65 -14.37 12.56
C TRP A 219 -4.81 -15.59 11.65
N LEU A 220 -3.81 -16.46 11.61
CA LEU A 220 -3.85 -17.62 10.72
C LEU A 220 -4.86 -18.67 11.22
N ASN A 221 -5.61 -19.26 10.29
CA ASN A 221 -6.46 -20.39 10.60
C ASN A 221 -5.62 -21.56 11.14
N LYS A 222 -6.05 -22.20 12.23
CA LYS A 222 -5.30 -23.28 12.90
C LYS A 222 -4.87 -24.42 11.97
N GLU A 223 -5.70 -24.80 11.00
CA GLU A 223 -5.40 -25.88 10.06
C GLU A 223 -4.33 -25.45 9.06
N VAL A 224 -4.44 -24.23 8.53
CA VAL A 224 -3.43 -23.66 7.62
C VAL A 224 -2.12 -23.44 8.37
N ALA A 225 -2.16 -22.91 9.59
CA ALA A 225 -0.99 -22.73 10.45
C ALA A 225 -0.27 -24.05 10.70
N SER A 226 -1.00 -25.10 11.14
CA SER A 226 -0.42 -26.42 11.36
C SER A 226 0.18 -27.01 10.09
N LYS A 227 -0.41 -26.75 8.92
CA LYS A 227 0.13 -27.24 7.65
C LYS A 227 1.40 -26.48 7.23
N LEU A 228 1.44 -25.16 7.41
CA LEU A 228 2.64 -24.37 7.13
C LEU A 228 3.78 -24.72 8.08
N ASP A 229 3.49 -24.99 9.35
CA ASP A 229 4.46 -25.49 10.33
C ASP A 229 5.01 -26.87 9.94
N GLU A 230 4.14 -27.80 9.53
CA GLU A 230 4.54 -29.13 9.00
C GLU A 230 5.47 -28.99 7.79
N LEU A 231 5.19 -28.02 6.91
CA LEU A 231 5.97 -27.74 5.72
C LEU A 231 7.19 -26.84 5.98
N CYS A 232 7.40 -26.35 7.21
CA CYS A 232 8.47 -25.41 7.54
C CYS A 232 8.48 -24.15 6.64
N ILE A 233 7.30 -23.57 6.36
CA ILE A 233 7.14 -22.38 5.51
C ILE A 233 6.89 -21.14 6.38
N ASP A 234 7.83 -20.20 6.36
CA ASP A 234 7.67 -18.87 6.96
C ASP A 234 6.75 -17.96 6.13
N THR A 235 5.92 -17.15 6.79
CA THR A 235 4.92 -16.31 6.10
C THR A 235 5.51 -14.99 5.58
N THR A 236 5.52 -14.77 4.26
CA THR A 236 5.84 -13.46 3.65
C THR A 236 4.63 -12.84 2.95
N ALA A 237 4.37 -11.54 3.15
CA ALA A 237 3.11 -10.89 2.74
C ALA A 237 3.17 -10.14 1.39
N TYR A 238 2.00 -10.03 0.72
CA TYR A 238 1.75 -9.28 -0.51
C TYR A 238 0.86 -8.06 -0.27
N ALA A 239 1.06 -6.97 -1.02
CA ALA A 239 0.22 -5.77 -0.92
C ALA A 239 -0.34 -5.27 -2.27
N GLN A 240 -1.66 -5.13 -2.35
CA GLN A 240 -2.42 -4.45 -3.41
C GLN A 240 -2.77 -3.00 -3.02
N LEU A 241 -3.08 -2.15 -4.01
CA LEU A 241 -3.36 -0.71 -3.82
C LEU A 241 -4.51 -0.42 -2.83
N ARG A 242 -5.59 -1.21 -2.79
CA ARG A 242 -6.69 -1.03 -1.83
C ARG A 242 -6.33 -1.35 -0.38
N ILE A 243 -5.28 -2.13 -0.15
CA ILE A 243 -4.77 -2.36 1.20
C ILE A 243 -4.12 -1.08 1.71
N TRP A 244 -3.39 -0.37 0.84
CA TRP A 244 -2.81 0.93 1.17
C TRP A 244 -3.87 1.98 1.49
N ASP A 245 -5.03 1.98 0.81
CA ASP A 245 -6.16 2.87 1.14
C ASP A 245 -6.58 2.74 2.62
N VAL A 246 -6.71 1.50 3.10
CA VAL A 246 -7.16 1.21 4.47
C VAL A 246 -6.00 1.38 5.47
N PHE A 247 -4.79 0.95 5.11
CA PHE A 247 -3.60 1.08 5.95
C PHE A 247 -3.25 2.54 6.21
N LEU A 248 -3.34 3.41 5.20
CA LEU A 248 -3.10 4.84 5.38
C LEU A 248 -4.20 5.52 6.21
N LEU A 249 -5.44 5.02 6.17
CA LEU A 249 -6.53 5.57 7.00
C LEU A 249 -6.48 5.08 8.45
N LEU A 250 -6.26 3.78 8.67
CA LEU A 250 -6.47 3.11 9.96
C LEU A 250 -5.18 2.62 10.65
N GLY A 251 -4.05 2.55 9.94
CA GLY A 251 -2.79 2.01 10.46
C GLY A 251 -2.03 2.92 11.41
N ASN A 252 -2.74 3.79 12.15
CA ASN A 252 -2.10 4.69 13.12
C ASN A 252 -1.33 3.86 14.15
N ASP A 253 -0.10 4.28 14.44
CA ASP A 253 0.60 3.88 15.65
C ASP A 253 -0.25 4.32 16.86
N THR A 254 -0.87 3.37 17.55
CA THR A 254 -1.72 3.62 18.72
C THR A 254 -0.93 3.97 19.98
N SER A 255 0.41 4.07 19.90
CA SER A 255 1.26 4.46 21.04
C SER A 255 0.74 5.69 21.80
N PHE A 256 0.09 6.65 21.13
CA PHE A 256 -0.36 7.89 21.76
C PHE A 256 -1.84 7.96 22.18
N MET A 257 -2.72 7.03 21.78
CA MET A 257 -4.07 7.02 22.37
C MET A 257 -4.06 6.60 23.85
N TYR A 258 -2.98 5.96 24.30
CA TYR A 258 -2.82 5.47 25.67
C TYR A 258 -2.00 6.39 26.60
N GLU A 259 -1.25 7.36 26.10
CA GLU A 259 -0.56 8.32 27.01
C GLU A 259 -1.52 9.31 27.69
N SER A 260 -2.76 9.47 27.17
CA SER A 260 -3.84 10.19 27.86
C SER A 260 -4.67 9.34 28.82
N ARG A 261 -4.38 8.04 28.98
CA ARG A 261 -5.01 7.20 30.00
C ARG A 261 -3.96 6.45 30.78
N LYS A 262 -3.49 7.06 31.88
CA LYS A 262 -2.81 6.33 32.96
C LYS A 262 -3.67 5.14 33.39
N SER A 263 -3.30 3.95 32.94
CA SER A 263 -3.73 2.67 33.49
C SER A 263 -2.48 1.79 33.56
N GLU A 264 -2.16 1.37 34.78
CA GLU A 264 -0.93 0.70 35.21
C GLU A 264 -0.86 -0.77 34.78
N THR A 265 -0.97 -1.06 33.48
CA THR A 265 -0.68 -2.41 32.98
C THR A 265 0.46 -2.37 31.96
N ASN A 266 1.62 -2.89 32.38
CA ASN A 266 2.80 -3.15 31.57
C ASN A 266 2.53 -4.22 30.49
N THR A 267 1.72 -3.90 29.49
CA THR A 267 1.66 -4.66 28.24
C THR A 267 2.49 -3.91 27.19
N PRO A 268 3.47 -4.57 26.52
CA PRO A 268 4.30 -3.89 25.53
C PRO A 268 3.44 -3.31 24.41
N GLN A 269 3.64 -2.01 24.17
CA GLN A 269 2.99 -1.18 23.17
C GLN A 269 3.29 -1.72 21.75
N THR A 270 2.33 -2.43 21.16
CA THR A 270 2.46 -3.01 19.82
C THR A 270 1.79 -2.09 18.80
N VAL A 271 2.53 -1.71 17.75
CA VAL A 271 1.93 -1.11 16.56
C VAL A 271 1.03 -2.17 15.94
N GLU A 272 -0.25 -1.88 15.80
CA GLU A 272 -1.21 -2.81 15.23
C GLU A 272 -1.13 -2.81 13.70
N TYR A 273 -0.46 -3.81 13.13
CA TYR A 273 -0.47 -4.09 11.69
C TYR A 273 -1.75 -4.82 11.25
N ASP A 274 -2.86 -4.63 11.97
CA ASP A 274 -4.10 -5.39 11.87
C ASP A 274 -4.68 -5.41 10.45
N VAL A 275 -4.53 -4.33 9.66
CA VAL A 275 -4.97 -4.30 8.26
C VAL A 275 -4.10 -5.21 7.36
N LEU A 276 -2.80 -5.22 7.59
CA LEU A 276 -1.86 -6.08 6.86
C LEU A 276 -2.06 -7.55 7.25
N HIS A 277 -2.26 -7.82 8.54
CA HIS A 277 -2.57 -9.16 9.05
C HIS A 277 -3.92 -9.66 8.54
N ALA A 278 -4.98 -8.84 8.59
CA ALA A 278 -6.29 -9.19 8.04
C ALA A 278 -6.21 -9.52 6.54
N THR A 279 -5.38 -8.81 5.79
CA THR A 279 -5.21 -9.09 4.37
C THR A 279 -4.46 -10.39 4.14
N SER A 280 -3.37 -10.60 4.88
CA SER A 280 -2.60 -11.84 4.81
C SER A 280 -3.46 -13.06 5.19
N ALA A 281 -4.35 -12.91 6.18
CA ALA A 281 -5.29 -13.96 6.60
C ALA A 281 -6.32 -14.26 5.51
N ALA A 282 -6.90 -13.23 4.89
CA ALA A 282 -7.85 -13.40 3.79
C ALA A 282 -7.21 -14.11 2.58
N LEU A 283 -5.96 -13.79 2.24
CA LEU A 283 -5.22 -14.45 1.17
C LEU A 283 -4.88 -15.90 1.53
N ALA A 284 -4.41 -16.15 2.75
CA ALA A 284 -4.14 -17.52 3.23
C ALA A 284 -5.42 -18.37 3.20
N GLN A 285 -6.57 -17.81 3.59
CA GLN A 285 -7.86 -18.48 3.53
C GLN A 285 -8.29 -18.75 2.08
N ALA A 286 -8.06 -17.83 1.15
CA ALA A 286 -8.33 -18.06 -0.27
C ALA A 286 -7.48 -19.18 -0.87
N LEU A 287 -6.26 -19.38 -0.34
CA LEU A 287 -5.36 -20.46 -0.74
C LEU A 287 -5.54 -21.74 0.08
N ARG A 288 -6.44 -21.78 1.07
CA ARG A 288 -6.58 -22.90 2.03
C ARG A 288 -6.64 -24.26 1.34
N GLU A 289 -7.53 -24.43 0.37
CA GLU A 289 -7.70 -25.72 -0.34
C GLU A 289 -6.43 -26.15 -1.09
N VAL A 290 -5.69 -25.17 -1.65
CA VAL A 290 -4.43 -25.42 -2.35
C VAL A 290 -3.34 -25.81 -1.34
N LEU A 291 -3.26 -25.14 -0.20
CA LEU A 291 -2.22 -25.35 0.82
C LEU A 291 -2.40 -26.68 1.57
N LEU A 292 -3.63 -27.04 1.94
CA LEU A 292 -3.89 -28.24 2.74
C LEU A 292 -3.52 -29.53 2.02
N GLY A 293 -3.66 -29.56 0.69
CA GLY A 293 -3.30 -30.71 -0.15
C GLY A 293 -1.90 -30.63 -0.77
N ALA A 294 -1.15 -29.56 -0.55
CA ALA A 294 0.13 -29.34 -1.20
C ALA A 294 1.32 -29.92 -0.42
N GLU A 295 2.30 -30.41 -1.18
CA GLU A 295 3.68 -30.62 -0.72
C GLU A 295 4.44 -29.29 -0.68
N PHE A 296 5.59 -29.26 0.01
CA PHE A 296 6.40 -28.06 0.25
C PHE A 296 6.59 -27.18 -1.00
N GLU A 297 7.04 -27.76 -2.11
CA GLU A 297 7.30 -27.00 -3.35
C GLU A 297 6.04 -26.35 -3.92
N ASN A 298 4.91 -27.06 -3.89
CA ASN A 298 3.64 -26.56 -4.41
C ASN A 298 3.05 -25.48 -3.50
N ALA A 299 3.17 -25.64 -2.18
CA ALA A 299 2.76 -24.63 -1.21
C ALA A 299 3.61 -23.36 -1.35
N MET A 300 4.94 -23.51 -1.45
CA MET A 300 5.86 -22.39 -1.70
C MET A 300 5.55 -21.70 -3.02
N LYS A 301 5.30 -22.45 -4.10
CA LYS A 301 4.93 -21.88 -5.40
C LYS A 301 3.61 -21.10 -5.31
N ALA A 302 2.60 -21.65 -4.65
CA ALA A 302 1.31 -20.96 -4.45
C ALA A 302 1.49 -19.66 -3.65
N LEU A 303 2.30 -19.69 -2.58
CA LEU A 303 2.58 -18.55 -1.72
C LEU A 303 3.56 -17.55 -2.32
N THR A 304 4.40 -17.90 -3.30
CA THR A 304 5.41 -17.01 -3.91
C THR A 304 4.97 -16.44 -5.26
N SER A 305 3.99 -17.09 -5.89
CA SER A 305 3.48 -16.68 -7.20
C SER A 305 2.54 -15.47 -7.12
N PRO A 306 2.43 -14.66 -8.20
CA PRO A 306 1.41 -13.63 -8.29
C PRO A 306 0.02 -14.25 -8.14
N ILE A 307 -0.73 -13.85 -7.12
CA ILE A 307 -2.11 -14.31 -6.90
C ILE A 307 -3.05 -13.46 -7.77
N PRO A 308 -3.66 -14.03 -8.84
CA PRO A 308 -4.58 -13.27 -9.67
C PRO A 308 -5.90 -13.04 -8.93
N VAL A 309 -6.11 -11.83 -8.43
CA VAL A 309 -7.36 -11.45 -7.78
C VAL A 309 -8.41 -11.16 -8.84
N LYS A 310 -9.36 -12.10 -9.01
CA LYS A 310 -10.46 -12.00 -9.97
C LYS A 310 -11.54 -11.00 -9.52
N ASP A 311 -11.84 -10.95 -8.23
CA ASP A 311 -12.82 -10.03 -7.65
C ASP A 311 -12.23 -9.31 -6.42
N GLU A 312 -11.77 -8.08 -6.67
CA GLU A 312 -11.19 -7.21 -5.64
C GLU A 312 -12.22 -6.75 -4.60
N ASP A 313 -13.50 -6.62 -4.98
CA ASP A 313 -14.56 -6.26 -4.02
C ASP A 313 -14.85 -7.42 -3.07
N PHE A 314 -14.81 -8.66 -3.56
CA PHE A 314 -14.94 -9.84 -2.71
C PHE A 314 -13.76 -9.99 -1.76
N LEU A 315 -12.52 -9.86 -2.25
CA LEU A 315 -11.33 -9.89 -1.40
C LEU A 315 -11.44 -8.87 -0.26
N MET A 316 -11.72 -7.60 -0.57
CA MET A 316 -11.83 -6.56 0.45
C MET A 316 -12.97 -6.80 1.46
N LYS A 317 -14.04 -7.50 1.08
CA LYS A 317 -15.08 -7.92 2.05
C LYS A 317 -14.54 -8.95 3.03
N VAL A 318 -13.76 -9.92 2.55
CA VAL A 318 -13.13 -10.93 3.41
C VAL A 318 -12.11 -10.28 4.34
N VAL A 319 -11.22 -9.43 3.82
CA VAL A 319 -10.25 -8.67 4.64
C VAL A 319 -10.97 -7.88 5.75
N LYS A 320 -12.06 -7.20 5.40
CA LYS A 320 -12.85 -6.44 6.39
C LYS A 320 -13.50 -7.33 7.44
N ALA A 321 -13.96 -8.52 7.06
CA ALA A 321 -14.55 -9.48 8.00
C ALA A 321 -13.50 -9.98 9.00
N GLU A 322 -12.31 -10.35 8.51
CA GLU A 322 -11.17 -10.75 9.35
C GLU A 322 -10.78 -9.63 10.33
N TYR A 323 -10.61 -8.42 9.81
CA TYR A 323 -10.29 -7.23 10.62
C TYR A 323 -11.33 -7.01 11.73
N LYS A 324 -12.63 -7.07 11.41
CA LYS A 324 -13.71 -6.90 12.40
C LYS A 324 -13.77 -8.03 13.42
N GLN A 325 -13.55 -9.27 12.98
CA GLN A 325 -13.58 -10.43 13.86
C GLN A 325 -12.46 -10.35 14.90
N HIS A 326 -11.26 -9.95 14.49
CA HIS A 326 -10.13 -9.77 15.40
C HIS A 326 -10.35 -8.63 16.41
N HIS A 327 -10.81 -7.46 15.96
CA HIS A 327 -11.16 -6.35 16.86
C HIS A 327 -12.36 -6.63 17.77
N GLY A 328 -13.29 -7.49 17.34
CA GLY A 328 -14.40 -7.97 18.18
C GLY A 328 -13.92 -8.88 19.30
N LYS A 329 -12.96 -9.77 19.03
CA LYS A 329 -12.32 -10.64 20.03
C LYS A 329 -11.47 -9.87 21.03
N LYS A 330 -10.78 -8.80 20.62
CA LYS A 330 -10.01 -7.93 21.53
C LYS A 330 -10.88 -7.13 22.52
N ARG A 331 -12.18 -6.99 22.26
CA ARG A 331 -13.14 -6.20 23.07
C ARG A 331 -14.00 -7.04 24.02
N ALA A 332 -14.03 -8.35 23.83
CA ALA A 332 -14.72 -9.32 24.68
C ALA A 332 -13.72 -9.88 25.71
#